data_AF-A0A4R5G435-F1
#
_entry.id   AF-A0A4R5G435-F1
#
_cell.length_a   1.000
_cell.length_b   1.000
_cell.length_c   1.000
_cell.angle_alpha   90.00
_cell.angle_beta   90.00
_cell.angle_gamma   90.00
#
_symmetry.space_group_name_H-M   'P 1'
#
loop_
_entity.id
_entity.type
_entity.pdbx_description
1 polymer ?
#
loop_
_entity_poly.entity_id
_entity_poly.type
_entity_poly.pdbx_seq_one_letter_code
_entity_poly.pdbx_strand_id
1 'polypeptide(L)'
;KLTQKELADKINVSKITVLRWENGERQIKPDKAQALADFFGVSIAHLLGYDDNDFEKQIRIDTLNDIINHLHKTHISLFKTTNETAFWAGFEAAELIVQTQKMILEFEEPVNGK
;
A
#
# COMPACT_ATOMS: atom_id res chain seq x y z
N LYS A 1 -3.11 22.92 -13.55
CA LYS A 1 -3.52 22.94 -12.12
C LYS A 1 -5.03 23.08 -12.09
N LEU A 2 -5.77 22.16 -11.47
CA LEU A 2 -7.23 22.25 -11.34
C LEU A 2 -7.59 23.08 -10.11
N THR A 3 -8.52 24.03 -10.24
CA THR A 3 -9.02 24.81 -9.11
C THR A 3 -10.27 24.16 -8.48
N GLN A 4 -10.52 24.43 -7.19
CA GLN A 4 -11.75 23.98 -6.52
C GLN A 4 -13.03 24.43 -7.25
N LYS A 5 -13.01 25.60 -7.89
CA LYS A 5 -14.15 26.12 -8.65
C LYS A 5 -14.38 25.28 -9.90
N GLU A 6 -13.34 25.04 -10.68
CA GLU A 6 -13.44 24.21 -11.90
C GLU A 6 -13.85 22.77 -11.57
N LEU A 7 -13.36 22.20 -10.46
CA LEU A 7 -13.80 20.90 -9.99
C LEU A 7 -15.28 20.91 -9.60
N ALA A 8 -15.71 21.92 -8.84
CA ALA A 8 -17.11 22.06 -8.43
C ALA A 8 -18.06 22.20 -9.62
N ASP A 9 -17.67 22.98 -10.64
CA ASP A 9 -18.42 23.16 -11.87
C ASP A 9 -18.56 21.82 -12.64
N LYS A 10 -17.49 21.01 -12.71
CA LYS A 10 -17.53 19.68 -13.36
C LYS A 10 -18.44 18.68 -12.63
N ILE A 11 -18.46 18.70 -11.30
CA ILE A 11 -19.24 17.78 -10.47
C ILE A 11 -20.66 18.30 -10.21
N ASN A 12 -20.97 19.50 -10.71
CA ASN A 12 -22.22 20.22 -10.52
C ASN A 12 -22.56 20.39 -9.03
N VAL A 13 -21.63 20.98 -8.28
CA VAL A 13 -21.78 21.35 -6.87
C VAL A 13 -21.22 22.75 -6.64
N SER A 14 -21.46 23.32 -5.46
CA SER A 14 -20.86 24.62 -5.13
C SER A 14 -19.38 24.47 -4.76
N LYS A 15 -18.57 25.51 -5.01
CA LYS A 15 -17.18 25.58 -4.53
C LYS A 15 -17.08 25.32 -3.01
N ILE A 16 -18.03 25.87 -2.24
CA ILE A 16 -18.07 25.67 -0.77
C ILE A 16 -18.29 24.19 -0.43
N THR A 17 -19.06 23.47 -1.23
CA THR A 17 -19.28 22.03 -1.05
C THR A 17 -17.96 21.26 -1.18
N VAL A 18 -17.17 21.55 -2.23
CA VAL A 18 -15.84 20.94 -2.41
C VAL A 18 -14.90 21.30 -1.27
N LEU A 19 -14.85 22.58 -0.86
CA LEU A 19 -14.03 23.02 0.27
C LEU A 19 -14.37 22.26 1.56
N ARG A 20 -15.67 22.06 1.85
CA ARG A 20 -16.11 21.32 3.04
C ARG A 20 -15.77 19.83 2.97
N TRP A 21 -15.73 19.25 1.78
CA TRP A 21 -15.25 17.88 1.58
C TRP A 21 -13.75 17.76 1.85
N GLU A 22 -12.95 18.68 1.29
CA GLU A 22 -11.49 18.73 1.51
C GLU A 22 -11.13 18.98 2.98
N ASN A 23 -11.93 19.79 3.69
CA ASN A 23 -11.74 20.04 5.12
C ASN A 23 -12.30 18.92 6.03
N GLY A 24 -12.97 17.90 5.48
CA GLY A 24 -13.64 16.85 6.27
C GLY A 24 -14.88 17.32 7.05
N GLU A 25 -15.34 18.56 6.84
CA GLU A 25 -16.52 19.13 7.51
C GLU A 25 -17.84 18.47 7.05
N ARG A 26 -17.83 17.80 5.90
CA ARG A 26 -19.01 17.14 5.35
C ARG A 26 -18.66 15.84 4.65
N GLN A 27 -19.45 14.79 4.92
CA GLN A 27 -19.36 13.54 4.18
C GLN A 27 -19.78 13.70 2.72
N ILE A 28 -19.04 13.06 1.81
CA ILE A 28 -19.37 12.98 0.39
C ILE A 28 -20.47 11.94 0.21
N LYS A 29 -21.53 12.28 -0.53
CA LYS A 29 -22.59 11.32 -0.86
C LYS A 29 -22.09 10.32 -1.92
N PRO A 30 -22.59 9.07 -1.95
CA PRO A 30 -22.09 8.03 -2.87
C PRO A 30 -22.09 8.43 -4.35
N ASP A 31 -23.12 9.13 -4.82
CA ASP A 31 -23.23 9.62 -6.21
C ASP A 31 -22.12 10.63 -6.56
N LYS A 32 -21.78 11.51 -5.62
CA LYS A 32 -20.71 12.49 -5.79
C LYS A 32 -19.33 11.87 -5.61
N ALA A 33 -19.18 10.88 -4.74
CA ALA A 33 -17.96 10.11 -4.60
C ALA A 33 -17.63 9.37 -5.89
N GLN A 34 -18.61 8.71 -6.51
CA GLN A 34 -18.41 8.08 -7.83
C GLN A 34 -17.99 9.10 -8.89
N ALA A 35 -18.70 10.23 -9.01
CA ALA A 35 -18.37 11.25 -10.00
C ALA A 35 -16.96 11.84 -9.82
N LEU A 36 -16.51 12.02 -8.56
CA LEU A 36 -15.16 12.45 -8.23
C LEU A 36 -14.13 11.36 -8.57
N ALA A 37 -14.41 10.10 -8.24
CA ALA A 37 -13.54 8.97 -8.51
C ALA A 37 -13.33 8.79 -10.03
N ASP A 38 -14.41 8.85 -10.82
CA ASP A 38 -14.38 8.80 -12.28
C ASP A 38 -13.58 9.99 -12.87
N PHE A 39 -13.75 11.18 -12.29
CA PHE A 39 -13.05 12.38 -12.72
C PHE A 39 -11.53 12.28 -12.49
N PHE A 40 -11.10 11.71 -11.37
CA PHE A 40 -9.68 11.53 -11.04
C PHE A 40 -9.08 10.23 -11.58
N GLY A 41 -9.90 9.30 -12.07
CA GLY A 41 -9.46 7.99 -12.55
C GLY A 41 -8.99 7.07 -11.43
N VAL A 42 -9.58 7.18 -10.24
CA VAL A 42 -9.25 6.39 -9.04
C VAL A 42 -10.44 5.56 -8.57
N SER A 43 -10.22 4.60 -7.67
CA SER A 43 -11.32 3.87 -7.03
C SER A 43 -12.06 4.77 -6.03
N ILE A 44 -13.34 4.49 -5.75
CA ILE A 44 -14.07 5.16 -4.65
C ILE A 44 -13.34 4.93 -3.32
N ALA A 45 -12.79 3.73 -3.12
CA ALA A 45 -12.03 3.41 -1.92
C ALA A 45 -10.83 4.35 -1.77
N HIS A 46 -10.05 4.56 -2.83
CA HIS A 46 -8.93 5.50 -2.84
C HIS A 46 -9.37 6.95 -2.60
N LEU A 47 -10.45 7.40 -3.24
CA LEU A 47 -10.99 8.74 -3.06
C LEU A 47 -11.41 9.01 -1.60
N LEU A 48 -12.03 8.02 -0.96
CA LEU A 48 -12.57 8.14 0.39
C LEU A 48 -11.58 7.72 1.49
N GLY A 49 -10.39 7.26 1.12
CA GLY A 49 -9.40 6.75 2.07
C GLY A 49 -9.77 5.40 2.69
N TYR A 50 -10.62 4.61 2.04
CA TYR A 50 -10.94 3.22 2.41
C TYR A 50 -10.07 2.19 1.72
N ASP A 51 -9.19 2.62 0.81
CA ASP A 51 -8.19 1.72 0.24
C ASP A 51 -7.15 1.46 1.35
N ASP A 52 -7.40 0.40 2.14
CA ASP A 52 -6.44 -0.21 3.07
C ASP A 52 -5.22 -0.82 2.33
N ASN A 53 -5.13 -0.61 1.01
CA ASN A 53 -3.90 -0.75 0.26
C ASN A 53 -2.95 0.38 0.69
N ASP A 54 -2.40 0.22 1.89
CA ASP A 54 -1.21 0.93 2.33
C ASP A 54 -0.13 0.61 1.29
N PHE A 55 0.02 1.53 0.33
CA PHE A 55 0.96 1.38 -0.77
C PHE A 55 2.38 1.15 -0.24
N GLU A 56 2.70 1.67 0.95
CA GLU A 56 3.96 1.38 1.62
C GLU A 56 4.04 -0.09 2.08
N LYS A 57 2.95 -0.64 2.63
CA LYS A 57 2.85 -2.05 3.00
C LYS A 57 3.04 -2.96 1.80
N GLN A 58 2.40 -2.64 0.66
CA GLN A 58 2.58 -3.41 -0.57
C GLN A 58 4.03 -3.32 -1.09
N ILE A 59 4.64 -2.13 -1.12
CA ILE A 59 6.05 -1.95 -1.49
C ILE A 59 6.97 -2.78 -0.58
N ARG A 60 6.70 -2.80 0.73
CA ARG A 60 7.48 -3.58 1.71
C ARG A 60 7.36 -5.08 1.43
N ILE A 61 6.15 -5.58 1.17
CA ILE A 61 5.91 -6.99 0.82
C ILE A 61 6.64 -7.38 -0.46
N ASP A 62 6.57 -6.55 -1.51
CA ASP A 62 7.24 -6.79 -2.78
C ASP A 62 8.78 -6.82 -2.61
N THR A 63 9.32 -5.88 -1.82
CA THR A 63 10.75 -5.85 -1.49
C THR A 63 11.20 -7.11 -0.76
N LEU A 64 10.39 -7.61 0.20
CA LEU A 64 10.70 -8.84 0.93
C LEU A 64 10.69 -10.06 0.00
N ASN A 65 9.74 -10.13 -0.94
CA ASN A 65 9.70 -11.21 -1.94
C ASN A 65 10.94 -11.21 -2.84
N ASP A 66 11.40 -10.02 -3.26
CA ASP A 66 12.63 -9.89 -4.05
C ASP A 66 13.88 -10.33 -3.28
N ILE A 67 13.96 -10.01 -1.99
CA ILE A 67 15.05 -10.47 -1.10
C ILE A 67 15.03 -11.99 -0.98
N ILE A 68 13.88 -12.62 -0.73
CA ILE A 68 13.75 -14.09 -0.68
C ILE A 68 14.23 -14.71 -1.98
N ASN A 69 13.76 -14.20 -3.11
CA ASN A 69 14.15 -14.69 -4.43
C ASN A 69 15.67 -14.55 -4.67
N HIS A 70 16.27 -13.44 -4.21
CA HIS A 70 17.71 -13.23 -4.33
C HIS A 70 18.51 -14.17 -3.43
N LEU A 71 18.05 -14.42 -2.20
CA LEU A 71 18.62 -15.40 -1.28
C LEU A 71 18.60 -16.80 -1.91
N HIS A 72 17.47 -17.24 -2.45
CA HIS A 72 17.34 -18.53 -3.13
C HIS A 72 18.25 -18.65 -4.37
N LYS A 73 18.38 -17.59 -5.18
CA LYS A 73 19.29 -17.58 -6.34
C LYS A 73 20.77 -17.61 -5.95
N THR A 74 21.13 -16.87 -4.90
CA THR A 74 22.50 -16.83 -4.38
C THR A 74 22.90 -18.18 -3.76
N HIS A 75 21.94 -18.85 -3.11
CA HIS A 75 22.09 -20.21 -2.59
C HIS A 75 22.47 -21.22 -3.69
N ILE A 76 21.84 -21.17 -4.87
CA ILE A 76 22.19 -22.03 -6.02
C ILE A 76 23.64 -21.80 -6.50
N SER A 77 24.19 -20.60 -6.30
CA SER A 77 25.52 -20.22 -6.77
C SER A 77 26.65 -20.50 -5.77
N LEU A 78 26.37 -20.45 -4.46
CA LEU A 78 27.38 -20.60 -3.40
C LEU A 78 27.60 -22.04 -2.90
N PHE A 79 26.77 -23.00 -3.32
CA PHE A 79 26.81 -24.41 -2.89
C PHE A 79 28.11 -25.17 -3.24
N LYS A 80 29.11 -24.52 -3.85
CA LYS A 80 30.35 -25.18 -4.31
C LYS A 80 31.60 -24.90 -3.46
N THR A 81 31.56 -24.06 -2.41
CA THR A 81 32.82 -23.51 -1.87
C THR A 81 33.00 -23.36 -0.34
N THR A 82 32.12 -23.87 0.54
CA THR A 82 32.26 -23.63 2.01
C THR A 82 31.85 -24.81 2.90
N ASN A 83 32.21 -24.73 4.20
CA ASN A 83 31.74 -25.63 5.27
C ASN A 83 30.20 -25.52 5.38
N GLU A 84 29.55 -26.55 4.84
CA GLU A 84 28.13 -26.65 4.53
C GLU A 84 27.25 -26.29 5.75
N THR A 85 27.52 -26.86 6.92
CA THR A 85 26.64 -26.79 8.09
C THR A 85 26.50 -25.39 8.71
N ALA A 86 27.59 -24.64 8.80
CA ALA A 86 27.56 -23.30 9.41
C ALA A 86 26.91 -22.25 8.49
N PHE A 87 27.07 -22.41 7.17
CA PHE A 87 26.41 -21.56 6.19
C PHE A 87 24.89 -21.82 6.17
N TRP A 88 24.48 -23.08 6.17
CA TRP A 88 23.07 -23.46 6.19
C TRP A 88 22.30 -22.93 7.39
N ALA A 89 22.85 -23.06 8.59
CA ALA A 89 22.22 -22.55 9.81
C ALA A 89 22.00 -21.03 9.76
N GLY A 90 22.94 -20.28 9.18
CA GLY A 90 22.80 -18.83 8.99
C GLY A 90 21.77 -18.46 7.92
N PHE A 91 21.70 -19.26 6.83
CA PHE A 91 20.72 -19.08 5.76
C PHE A 91 19.29 -19.33 6.24
N GLU A 92 19.05 -20.46 6.92
CA GLU A 92 17.73 -20.80 7.50
C GLU A 92 17.25 -19.73 8.49
N ALA A 93 18.17 -19.21 9.32
CA ALA A 93 17.83 -18.11 10.23
C ALA A 93 17.41 -16.83 9.48
N ALA A 94 18.11 -16.47 8.40
CA ALA A 94 17.75 -15.31 7.59
C ALA A 94 16.40 -15.50 6.87
N GLU A 95 16.15 -16.68 6.30
CA GLU A 95 14.87 -17.01 5.66
C GLU A 95 13.70 -16.93 6.65
N LEU A 96 13.85 -17.53 7.84
CA LEU A 96 12.83 -17.51 8.89
C LEU A 96 12.51 -16.08 9.37
N ILE A 97 13.52 -15.22 9.52
CA ILE A 97 13.33 -13.80 9.88
C ILE A 97 12.48 -13.09 8.83
N VAL A 98 12.80 -13.26 7.55
CA VAL A 98 12.08 -12.60 6.45
C VAL A 98 10.64 -13.12 6.35
N GLN A 99 10.43 -14.43 6.47
CA GLN A 99 9.08 -15.03 6.49
C GLN A 99 8.24 -14.50 7.67
N THR A 100 8.85 -14.36 8.84
CA THR A 100 8.18 -13.83 10.03
C THR A 100 7.76 -12.37 9.85
N GLN A 101 8.65 -11.53 9.30
CA GLN A 101 8.33 -10.13 9.01
C GLN A 101 7.21 -9.98 7.98
N LYS A 102 7.21 -10.81 6.93
CA LYS A 102 6.14 -10.85 5.94
C LYS A 102 4.79 -11.19 6.57
N MET A 103 4.75 -12.20 7.45
CA MET A 103 3.52 -12.56 8.18
C MET A 103 3.04 -11.40 9.08
N ILE A 104 3.92 -10.75 9.85
CA ILE A 104 3.54 -9.62 10.69
C ILE A 104 2.89 -8.51 9.84
N LEU A 105 3.50 -8.16 8.71
CA LEU A 105 2.92 -7.18 7.80
C LEU A 105 1.56 -7.64 7.29
N GLU A 106 1.43 -8.86 6.77
CA GLU A 106 0.15 -9.38 6.25
C GLU A 106 -0.99 -9.39 7.28
N PHE A 107 -0.69 -9.59 8.57
CA PHE A 107 -1.69 -9.70 9.65
C PHE A 107 -1.83 -8.49 10.58
N GLU A 108 -1.04 -7.41 10.41
CA GLU A 108 -1.31 -6.14 11.09
C GLU A 108 -2.58 -5.51 10.50
N GLU A 109 -3.70 -5.61 11.24
CA GLU A 109 -4.87 -4.76 11.02
C GLU A 109 -4.49 -3.30 11.31
N PRO A 110 -4.94 -2.33 10.49
CA PRO A 110 -4.68 -0.93 10.78
C PRO A 110 -5.33 -0.60 12.12
N VAL A 111 -4.50 -0.29 13.12
CA VAL A 111 -4.97 0.30 14.37
C VAL A 111 -5.49 1.69 14.00
N ASN A 112 -6.77 1.74 13.63
CA ASN A 112 -7.51 2.96 13.37
C ASN A 112 -7.57 3.77 14.68
N GLY A 113 -6.60 4.68 14.81
CA GLY A 113 -6.60 5.74 15.81
C GLY A 113 -7.75 6.69 15.55
N LYS A 114 -8.64 6.79 16.56
CA LYS A 114 -9.77 7.72 16.66
C LYS A 114 -9.33 9.18 16.63
#